data_AF-A0A8C5SIE8-F1
#
_entry.id   AF-A0A8C5SIE8-F1
#
_cell.length_a   1.000
_cell.length_b   1.000
_cell.length_c   1.000
_cell.angle_alpha   90.00
_cell.angle_beta   90.00
_cell.angle_gamma   90.00
#
_symmetry.space_group_name_H-M   'P 1'
#
loop_
_entity.id
_entity.type
_entity.pdbx_description
1 polymer ?
#
loop_
_entity_poly.entity_id
_entity_poly.type
_entity_poly.pdbx_seq_one_letter_code
_entity_poly.pdbx_strand_id
1 'polypeptide(L)'
;MSYRQGLEKYRDLDEDQILGALTEEEIKMLEDELLELDPDNAILPAGMRQKDQTKKTPTGPFNRDVLLAHLEKQANDTKDRDDLVPFTGEKRGKIWVPKQKAIDPVLESVTLEPELEEALANASDAELCDIAAILGMHTLMSNQQYYEARGTTTIVNKEGLDSIIKPTQYKPVPDEPNSTNVEETLERVKNNDPELQEINLNNIKDIPVPILKAYVEALKTNTYVKKFSIVGTRSNDPVAFVSGGGR
;
A
#
# COMPACT_ATOMS: atom_id res chain seq x y z
N MET A 1 5.58 -23.54 -51.91
CA MET A 1 4.59 -24.32 -51.14
C MET A 1 3.83 -23.33 -50.28
N SER A 2 2.54 -23.12 -50.53
CA SER A 2 1.72 -22.24 -49.70
C SER A 2 1.64 -22.82 -48.29
N TYR A 3 1.78 -22.01 -47.25
CA TYR A 3 1.69 -22.44 -45.83
C TYR A 3 0.45 -23.32 -45.58
N ARG A 4 -0.66 -23.02 -46.26
CA ARG A 4 -1.91 -23.81 -46.22
C ARG A 4 -1.80 -25.23 -46.79
N GLN A 5 -0.97 -25.45 -47.80
CA GLN A 5 -0.76 -26.78 -48.41
C GLN A 5 0.08 -27.70 -47.52
N GLY A 6 0.94 -27.13 -46.67
CA GLY A 6 1.73 -27.89 -45.70
C GLY A 6 0.95 -28.32 -44.45
N LEU A 7 -0.22 -27.70 -44.23
CA LEU A 7 -1.10 -27.96 -43.07
C LEU A 7 -2.09 -29.11 -43.30
N GLU A 8 -2.33 -29.48 -44.56
CA GLU A 8 -3.29 -30.52 -44.95
C GLU A 8 -2.91 -31.89 -44.39
N LYS A 9 -1.60 -32.15 -44.21
CA LYS A 9 -1.06 -33.36 -43.56
C LYS A 9 -1.41 -33.50 -42.08
N TYR A 10 -1.84 -32.41 -41.42
CA TYR A 10 -2.26 -32.43 -40.01
C TYR A 10 -3.78 -32.51 -39.85
N ARG A 11 -4.55 -32.51 -40.95
CA ARG A 11 -6.02 -32.45 -40.92
C ARG A 11 -6.68 -33.76 -40.45
N ASP A 12 -6.01 -34.88 -40.70
CA ASP A 12 -6.52 -36.23 -40.41
C ASP A 12 -5.75 -36.91 -39.25
N LEU A 13 -4.98 -36.15 -38.46
CA LEU A 13 -4.33 -36.69 -37.26
C LEU A 13 -5.38 -36.91 -36.17
N ASP A 14 -5.30 -38.07 -35.52
CA ASP A 14 -6.13 -38.38 -34.36
C ASP A 14 -5.60 -37.62 -33.13
N GLU A 15 -6.26 -36.52 -32.80
CA GLU A 15 -5.91 -35.66 -31.66
C GLU A 15 -5.96 -36.43 -30.34
N ASP A 16 -6.92 -37.34 -30.16
CA ASP A 16 -7.09 -38.11 -28.93
C ASP A 16 -5.96 -39.13 -28.72
N GLN A 17 -5.47 -39.73 -29.82
CA GLN A 17 -4.32 -40.63 -29.76
C GLN A 17 -3.03 -39.90 -29.37
N ILE A 18 -2.83 -38.68 -29.87
CA ILE A 18 -1.66 -37.85 -29.55
C ILE A 18 -1.74 -37.38 -28.09
N LEU A 19 -2.91 -36.94 -27.64
CA LEU A 19 -3.15 -36.54 -26.25
C LEU A 19 -2.97 -37.71 -25.28
N GLY A 20 -3.37 -38.93 -25.65
CA GLY A 20 -3.18 -40.13 -24.84
C GLY A 20 -1.75 -40.68 -24.84
N ALA A 21 -0.92 -40.31 -25.83
CA ALA A 21 0.49 -40.71 -25.91
C ALA A 21 1.45 -39.78 -25.15
N LEU A 22 0.99 -38.58 -24.78
CA LEU A 22 1.77 -37.63 -24.00
C LEU A 22 1.96 -38.12 -22.56
N THR A 23 3.19 -38.00 -22.07
CA THR A 23 3.49 -38.27 -20.66
C THR A 23 3.00 -37.14 -19.75
N GLU A 24 2.76 -37.40 -18.47
CA GLU A 24 2.33 -36.37 -17.50
C GLU A 24 3.26 -35.16 -17.45
N GLU A 25 4.56 -35.37 -17.70
CA GLU A 25 5.56 -34.30 -17.76
C GLU A 25 5.39 -33.41 -18.99
N GLU A 26 5.10 -34.01 -20.15
CA GLU A 26 4.89 -33.27 -21.41
C GLU A 26 3.55 -32.52 -21.42
N ILE A 27 2.50 -33.10 -20.82
CA ILE A 27 1.22 -32.41 -20.61
C ILE A 27 1.43 -31.16 -19.76
N LYS A 28 2.23 -31.27 -18.70
CA LYS A 28 2.53 -30.15 -17.81
C LYS A 28 3.35 -29.05 -18.50
N MET A 29 4.27 -29.42 -19.38
CA MET A 29 5.01 -28.44 -20.19
C MET A 29 4.10 -27.70 -21.17
N LEU A 30 3.15 -28.39 -21.80
CA LEU A 30 2.14 -27.78 -22.67
C LEU A 30 1.23 -26.81 -21.90
N GLU A 31 0.83 -27.17 -20.68
CA GLU A 31 0.07 -26.28 -19.80
C GLU A 31 0.87 -25.02 -19.45
N ASP A 32 2.16 -25.17 -19.12
CA ASP A 32 3.07 -24.05 -18.85
C ASP A 32 3.23 -23.14 -20.09
N GLU A 33 3.38 -23.70 -21.29
CA GLU A 33 3.53 -22.95 -22.54
C GLU A 33 2.23 -22.21 -22.94
N LEU A 34 1.07 -22.84 -22.74
CA LEU A 34 -0.23 -22.23 -23.03
C LEU A 34 -0.50 -21.01 -22.14
N LEU A 35 -0.02 -21.03 -20.90
CA LEU A 35 -0.08 -19.87 -19.98
C LEU A 35 0.86 -18.73 -20.40
N GLU A 36 1.96 -19.02 -21.09
CA GLU A 36 2.93 -18.01 -21.57
C GLU A 36 2.52 -17.37 -22.91
N LEU A 37 1.77 -18.09 -23.75
CA LEU A 37 1.36 -17.63 -25.08
C LEU A 37 0.31 -16.51 -25.07
N ASP A 38 -0.49 -16.39 -24.00
CA ASP A 38 -1.49 -15.33 -23.85
C ASP A 38 -1.46 -14.71 -22.44
N PRO A 39 -0.45 -13.86 -22.13
CA PRO A 39 -0.36 -13.18 -20.85
C PRO A 39 -1.55 -12.23 -20.59
N ASP A 40 -2.26 -11.84 -21.64
CA ASP A 40 -3.38 -10.90 -21.63
C ASP A 40 -4.74 -11.56 -21.89
N ASN A 41 -4.89 -12.87 -21.62
CA ASN A 41 -6.16 -13.60 -21.79
C ASN A 41 -7.35 -12.88 -21.16
N ALA A 42 -8.14 -12.17 -21.99
CA ALA A 42 -9.23 -11.27 -21.59
C ALA A 42 -10.33 -11.96 -20.75
N ILE A 43 -10.41 -13.28 -20.80
CA ILE A 43 -11.42 -14.09 -20.10
C ILE A 43 -11.02 -14.34 -18.63
N LEU A 44 -9.74 -14.24 -18.29
CA LEU A 44 -9.25 -14.42 -16.92
C LEU A 44 -9.28 -13.10 -16.13
N PRO A 45 -9.83 -13.08 -14.90
CA PRO A 45 -9.74 -11.90 -14.03
C PRO A 45 -8.28 -11.49 -13.79
N ALA A 46 -8.02 -10.18 -13.64
CA ALA A 46 -6.66 -9.64 -13.51
C ALA A 46 -5.81 -10.34 -12.44
N GLY A 47 -6.39 -10.69 -11.28
CA GLY A 47 -5.69 -11.38 -10.20
C GLY A 47 -5.34 -12.85 -10.48
N MET A 48 -5.97 -13.47 -11.48
CA MET A 48 -5.73 -14.86 -11.90
C MET A 48 -4.79 -14.96 -13.11
N ARG A 49 -4.33 -13.83 -13.66
CA ARG A 49 -3.32 -13.79 -14.73
C ARG A 49 -1.90 -14.00 -14.20
N GLN A 50 -1.68 -13.69 -12.92
CA GLN A 50 -0.38 -13.87 -12.30
C GLN A 50 -0.16 -15.35 -11.97
N LYS A 51 0.88 -15.95 -12.58
CA LYS A 51 1.29 -17.33 -12.30
C LYS A 51 1.70 -17.50 -10.84
N ASP A 52 1.39 -18.66 -10.27
CA ASP A 52 1.90 -19.06 -8.96
C ASP A 52 3.42 -19.17 -9.01
N GLN A 53 4.10 -18.31 -8.24
CA GLN A 53 5.56 -18.27 -8.21
C GLN A 53 6.18 -19.39 -7.37
N THR A 54 5.36 -20.26 -6.76
CA THR A 54 5.85 -21.33 -5.90
C THR A 54 5.06 -22.61 -6.11
N LYS A 55 5.76 -23.74 -6.14
CA LYS A 55 5.17 -25.09 -6.08
C LYS A 55 4.88 -25.53 -4.63
N LYS A 56 5.10 -24.64 -3.65
CA LYS A 56 4.96 -24.96 -2.23
C LYS A 56 3.49 -24.84 -1.85
N THR A 57 2.95 -25.86 -1.20
CA THR A 57 1.61 -25.78 -0.62
C THR A 57 1.57 -24.71 0.47
N PRO A 58 0.42 -24.05 0.72
CA PRO A 58 0.28 -23.07 1.80
C PRO A 58 0.71 -23.66 3.14
N THR A 59 1.74 -23.10 3.75
CA THR A 59 2.35 -23.63 4.99
C THR A 59 1.58 -23.27 6.27
N GLY A 60 0.31 -22.86 6.15
CA GLY A 60 -0.52 -22.46 7.30
C GLY A 60 -0.13 -21.09 7.90
N PRO A 61 -0.65 -20.74 9.10
CA PRO A 61 -0.33 -19.49 9.78
C PRO A 61 1.13 -19.44 10.23
N PHE A 62 1.68 -18.23 10.32
CA PHE A 62 3.07 -18.01 10.72
C PHE A 62 3.38 -18.60 12.10
N ASN A 63 4.37 -19.49 12.16
CA ASN A 63 4.89 -20.05 13.42
C ASN A 63 6.40 -19.79 13.51
N ARG A 64 6.80 -19.00 14.50
CA ARG A 64 8.18 -18.54 14.72
C ARG A 64 9.15 -19.69 14.96
N ASP A 65 8.75 -20.69 15.74
CA ASP A 65 9.64 -21.79 16.14
C ASP A 65 9.97 -22.69 14.94
N VAL A 66 8.98 -22.91 14.07
CA VAL A 66 9.16 -23.65 12.82
C VAL A 66 10.07 -22.91 11.85
N LEU A 67 9.95 -21.57 11.77
CA LEU A 67 10.84 -20.75 10.95
C LEU A 67 12.29 -20.83 11.45
N LEU A 68 12.51 -20.70 12.76
CA LEU A 68 13.85 -20.79 13.35
C LEU A 68 14.49 -22.15 13.07
N ALA A 69 13.76 -23.24 13.30
CA ALA A 69 14.24 -24.59 13.01
C ALA A 69 14.55 -24.80 11.51
N HIS A 70 13.75 -24.20 10.61
CA HIS A 70 14.01 -24.25 9.18
C HIS A 70 15.29 -23.49 8.80
N LEU A 71 15.50 -22.29 9.36
CA LEU A 71 16.68 -21.47 9.12
C LEU A 71 17.95 -22.14 9.67
N GLU A 72 17.89 -22.73 10.86
CA GLU A 72 19.00 -23.51 11.42
C GLU A 72 19.36 -24.71 10.55
N LYS A 73 18.34 -25.45 10.10
CA LYS A 73 18.56 -26.58 9.18
C LYS A 73 19.16 -26.12 7.86
N GLN A 74 18.64 -25.04 7.27
CA GLN A 74 19.16 -24.48 6.02
C GLN A 74 20.60 -23.99 6.18
N ALA A 75 20.93 -23.36 7.30
CA ALA A 75 22.29 -22.91 7.60
C ALA A 75 23.26 -24.09 7.72
N ASN A 76 22.85 -25.18 8.38
CA ASN A 76 23.67 -26.39 8.51
C ASN A 76 23.83 -27.16 7.19
N ASP A 77 22.81 -27.19 6.34
CA ASP A 77 22.83 -27.91 5.06
C ASP A 77 23.58 -27.13 3.96
N THR A 78 23.67 -25.80 4.10
CA THR A 78 24.40 -24.95 3.15
C THR A 78 25.90 -25.15 3.36
N LYS A 79 26.55 -25.78 2.39
CA LYS A 79 28.00 -26.00 2.45
C LYS A 79 28.75 -24.66 2.39
N ASP A 80 29.80 -24.56 3.20
CA ASP A 80 30.74 -23.46 3.11
C ASP A 80 31.37 -23.40 1.72
N ARG A 81 31.57 -22.18 1.22
CA ARG A 81 32.22 -21.97 -0.07
C ARG A 81 33.68 -22.39 0.03
N ASP A 82 34.14 -23.22 -0.89
CA ASP A 82 35.56 -23.57 -0.97
C ASP A 82 36.40 -22.32 -1.26
N ASP A 83 37.32 -21.99 -0.36
CA ASP A 83 38.27 -20.90 -0.56
C ASP A 83 39.31 -21.28 -1.62
N LEU A 84 39.47 -20.44 -2.64
CA LEU A 84 40.43 -20.64 -3.73
C LEU A 84 41.89 -20.72 -3.23
N VAL A 85 42.16 -20.19 -2.04
CA VAL A 85 43.45 -20.25 -1.36
C VAL A 85 43.22 -20.71 0.08
N PRO A 86 43.72 -21.89 0.48
CA PRO A 86 43.53 -22.38 1.85
C PRO A 86 44.24 -21.45 2.84
N PHE A 87 43.52 -21.04 3.88
CA PHE A 87 44.05 -20.18 4.95
C PHE A 87 45.22 -20.86 5.68
N THR A 88 46.42 -20.30 5.55
CA THR A 88 47.68 -20.88 6.09
C THR A 88 47.93 -20.56 7.57
N GLY A 89 47.06 -19.81 8.25
CA GLY A 89 47.16 -19.56 9.69
C GLY A 89 48.32 -18.65 10.16
N GLU A 90 49.19 -18.20 9.26
CA GLU A 90 50.32 -17.33 9.62
C GLU A 90 49.86 -15.88 9.82
N LYS A 91 49.79 -15.43 11.09
CA LYS A 91 49.59 -14.01 11.42
C LYS A 91 50.84 -13.20 11.06
N ARG A 92 50.86 -12.59 9.87
CA ARG A 92 51.90 -11.63 9.49
C ARG A 92 51.65 -10.29 10.19
N GLY A 93 52.53 -9.94 11.13
CA GLY A 93 52.55 -8.62 11.79
C GLY A 93 52.51 -8.68 13.32
N LYS A 94 52.79 -7.55 13.99
CA LYS A 94 52.67 -7.46 15.44
C LYS A 94 51.20 -7.56 15.84
N ILE A 95 50.88 -8.44 16.78
CA ILE A 95 49.53 -8.57 17.34
C ILE A 95 49.15 -7.22 17.94
N TRP A 96 48.12 -6.59 17.37
CA TRP A 96 47.60 -5.33 17.88
C TRP A 96 47.01 -5.55 19.26
N VAL A 97 47.63 -4.94 20.28
CA VAL A 97 47.06 -4.87 21.62
C VAL A 97 46.12 -3.67 21.63
N PRO A 98 44.83 -3.84 21.97
CA PRO A 98 43.92 -2.73 22.10
C PRO A 98 44.46 -1.75 23.13
N LYS A 99 44.75 -0.52 22.71
CA LYS A 99 44.95 0.57 23.68
C LYS A 99 43.60 0.75 24.38
N GLN A 100 43.54 0.40 25.67
CA GLN A 100 42.41 0.80 26.52
C GLN A 100 42.30 2.32 26.41
N LYS A 101 41.27 2.79 25.69
CA LYS A 101 40.86 4.19 25.83
C LYS A 101 40.37 4.30 27.27
N ALA A 102 40.92 5.25 28.03
CA ALA A 102 40.28 5.67 29.27
C ALA A 102 38.83 5.98 28.90
N ILE A 103 37.91 5.30 29.56
CA ILE A 103 36.50 5.61 29.44
C ILE A 103 36.41 7.01 30.03
N ASP A 104 36.18 8.03 29.19
CA ASP A 104 35.86 9.36 29.69
C ASP A 104 34.66 9.21 30.63
N PRO A 105 34.73 9.65 31.90
CA PRO A 105 33.62 9.58 32.84
C PRO A 105 32.59 10.69 32.53
N VAL A 106 32.27 10.91 31.25
CA VAL A 106 31.22 11.81 30.78
C VAL A 106 29.96 10.98 30.49
N LEU A 107 29.67 10.04 31.38
CA LEU A 107 28.34 9.48 31.56
C LEU A 107 27.84 9.78 32.98
N GLU A 108 28.33 10.89 33.55
CA GLU A 108 27.71 11.52 34.69
C GLU A 108 26.34 12.03 34.20
N SER A 109 25.28 11.66 34.91
CA SER A 109 23.93 12.15 34.68
C SER A 109 23.99 13.65 34.38
N VAL A 110 23.50 14.08 33.22
CA VAL A 110 23.40 15.50 32.86
C VAL A 110 22.42 16.16 33.84
N THR A 111 22.92 16.58 34.99
CA THR A 111 22.21 17.46 35.92
C THR A 111 22.31 18.85 35.30
N LEU A 112 21.19 19.34 34.77
CA LEU A 112 21.11 20.71 34.32
C LEU A 112 21.31 21.63 35.53
N GLU A 113 21.89 22.80 35.30
CA GLU A 113 21.90 23.84 36.32
C GLU A 113 20.44 24.20 36.67
N PRO A 114 20.12 24.51 37.93
CA PRO A 114 18.74 24.71 38.38
C PRO A 114 18.01 25.79 37.56
N GLU A 115 18.73 26.80 37.07
CA GLU A 115 18.19 27.85 36.19
C GLU A 115 17.80 27.32 34.80
N LEU A 116 18.56 26.37 34.26
CA LEU A 116 18.28 25.73 32.96
C LEU A 116 17.12 24.72 33.06
N GLU A 117 17.01 24.00 34.17
CA GLU A 117 15.90 23.08 34.43
C GLU A 117 14.57 23.84 34.58
N GLU A 118 14.58 24.96 35.32
CA GLU A 118 13.41 25.85 35.44
C GLU A 118 13.03 26.50 34.10
N ALA A 119 14.01 26.94 33.31
CA ALA A 119 13.76 27.49 31.98
C ALA A 119 13.18 26.43 31.03
N LEU A 120 13.68 25.20 31.07
CA LEU A 120 13.16 24.10 30.25
C LEU A 120 11.74 23.69 30.67
N ALA A 121 11.44 23.68 31.98
CA ALA A 121 10.12 23.36 32.51
C ALA A 121 9.06 24.42 32.19
N ASN A 122 9.47 25.69 32.06
CA ASN A 122 8.60 26.82 31.73
C ASN A 122 8.60 27.20 30.24
N ALA A 123 9.44 26.57 29.41
CA ALA A 123 9.54 26.85 27.98
C ALA A 123 8.21 26.54 27.28
N SER A 124 7.82 27.40 26.34
CA SER A 124 6.64 27.15 25.51
C SER A 124 6.90 26.05 24.48
N ASP A 125 5.84 25.37 24.03
CA ASP A 125 5.94 24.32 23.00
C ASP A 125 6.61 24.81 21.70
N ALA A 126 6.46 26.10 21.39
CA ALA A 126 7.12 26.74 20.25
C ALA A 126 8.64 26.82 20.43
N GLU A 127 9.11 27.26 21.61
CA GLU A 127 10.54 27.35 21.93
C GLU A 127 11.18 25.96 22.00
N LEU A 128 10.47 24.97 22.56
CA LEU A 128 10.90 23.57 22.55
C LEU A 128 11.03 23.03 21.12
N CYS A 129 10.10 23.37 20.22
CA CYS A 129 10.16 23.00 18.82
C CYS A 129 11.36 23.64 18.10
N ASP A 130 11.67 24.90 18.38
CA ASP A 130 12.82 25.61 17.80
C ASP A 130 14.14 25.01 18.30
N ILE A 131 14.24 24.69 19.60
CA ILE A 131 15.39 23.98 20.18
C ILE A 131 15.56 22.61 19.49
N ALA A 132 14.48 21.84 19.35
CA ALA A 132 14.51 20.54 18.68
C ALA A 132 14.91 20.63 17.20
N ALA A 133 14.52 21.71 16.52
CA ALA A 133 14.92 21.98 15.14
C ALA A 133 16.43 22.28 15.04
N ILE A 134 16.96 23.12 15.94
CA ILE A 134 18.39 23.47 16.00
C ILE A 134 19.24 22.25 16.33
N LEU A 135 18.81 21.41 17.28
CA LEU A 135 19.52 20.16 17.63
C LEU A 135 19.35 19.04 16.58
N GLY A 136 18.51 19.22 15.55
CA GLY A 136 18.26 18.20 14.53
C GLY A 136 17.43 17.00 15.01
N MET A 137 16.76 17.10 16.16
CA MET A 137 15.97 16.01 16.76
C MET A 137 14.73 15.61 15.94
N HIS A 138 14.27 16.49 15.03
CA HIS A 138 13.19 16.16 14.07
C HIS A 138 13.52 14.97 13.16
N THR A 139 14.80 14.67 12.93
CA THR A 139 15.25 13.51 12.13
C THR A 139 15.03 12.17 12.84
N LEU A 140 14.82 12.19 14.16
CA LEU A 140 14.56 11.00 14.98
C LEU A 140 13.07 10.67 15.05
N MET A 141 12.22 11.51 14.47
CA MET A 141 10.77 11.30 14.40
C MET A 141 10.39 10.67 13.06
N SER A 142 9.36 9.82 13.05
CA SER A 142 8.76 9.40 11.79
C SER A 142 8.09 10.60 11.08
N ASN A 143 8.04 10.58 9.74
CA ASN A 143 7.36 11.62 8.95
C ASN A 143 5.93 11.89 9.45
N GLN A 144 5.20 10.85 9.85
CA GLN A 144 3.84 10.98 10.37
C GLN A 144 3.81 11.73 11.71
N GLN A 145 4.64 11.33 12.68
CA GLN A 145 4.73 12.02 13.98
C GLN A 145 5.12 13.49 13.80
N TYR A 146 6.00 13.78 12.83
CA TYR A 146 6.39 15.14 12.49
C TYR A 146 5.20 15.98 12.01
N TYR A 147 4.41 15.50 11.03
CA TYR A 147 3.26 16.24 10.52
C TYR A 147 2.12 16.36 11.54
N GLU A 148 1.89 15.33 12.37
CA GLU A 148 0.89 15.38 13.45
C GLU A 148 1.28 16.39 14.53
N ALA A 149 2.56 16.43 14.92
CA ALA A 149 3.10 17.43 15.86
C ALA A 149 3.08 18.85 15.28
N ARG A 150 3.27 19.00 13.96
CA ARG A 150 3.22 20.31 13.29
C ARG A 150 1.79 20.86 13.17
N GLY A 151 0.78 19.99 13.16
CA GLY A 151 -0.64 20.36 13.04
C GLY A 151 -1.41 20.36 14.37
N THR A 152 -0.87 19.77 15.43
CA THR A 152 -1.55 19.58 16.72
C THR A 152 -0.65 20.04 17.85
N THR A 153 -1.16 20.85 18.78
CA THR A 153 -0.46 21.30 20.00
C THR A 153 -0.32 20.19 21.06
N THR A 154 -0.38 18.92 20.66
CA THR A 154 -0.43 17.79 21.59
C THR A 154 0.66 16.79 21.25
N ILE A 155 1.44 16.42 22.26
CA ILE A 155 2.54 15.46 22.14
C ILE A 155 1.97 14.09 21.76
N VAL A 156 2.18 13.70 20.50
CA VAL A 156 1.69 12.44 19.93
C VAL A 156 2.51 11.22 20.33
N ASN A 157 3.75 11.42 20.81
CA ASN A 157 4.60 10.34 21.31
C ASN A 157 5.11 10.65 22.73
N LYS A 158 4.65 9.86 23.70
CA LYS A 158 5.12 9.91 25.11
C LYS A 158 6.15 8.85 25.43
N GLU A 159 6.40 7.93 24.51
CA GLU A 159 7.45 6.93 24.65
C GLU A 159 8.75 7.59 24.16
N GLY A 160 9.78 7.64 25.01
CA GLY A 160 11.04 8.34 24.72
C GLY A 160 11.80 7.83 23.49
N LEU A 161 13.02 8.34 23.27
CA LEU A 161 13.84 8.08 22.08
C LEU A 161 14.17 6.59 21.83
N ASP A 162 14.01 5.72 22.84
CA ASP A 162 14.21 4.27 22.72
C ASP A 162 12.96 3.51 22.20
N SER A 163 11.88 4.22 21.84
CA SER A 163 10.67 3.57 21.34
C SER A 163 10.87 3.00 19.93
N ILE A 164 10.41 1.76 19.73
CA ILE A 164 10.42 1.09 18.44
C ILE A 164 9.45 1.82 17.50
N ILE A 165 9.94 2.26 16.34
CA ILE A 165 9.12 2.91 15.32
C ILE A 165 8.03 1.93 14.87
N LYS A 166 6.78 2.20 15.27
CA LYS A 166 5.62 1.40 14.87
C LYS A 166 5.23 1.82 13.43
N PRO A 167 4.86 0.85 12.56
CA PRO A 167 4.31 1.19 11.26
C PRO A 167 3.01 1.99 11.42
N THR A 168 2.74 2.87 10.46
CA THR A 168 1.49 3.64 10.41
C THR A 168 0.29 2.69 10.47
N GLN A 169 -0.54 2.82 11.51
CA GLN A 169 -1.78 2.08 11.57
C GLN A 169 -2.73 2.62 10.51
N TYR A 170 -3.22 1.74 9.64
CA TYR A 170 -4.22 2.10 8.63
C TYR A 170 -5.49 2.59 9.35
N LYS A 171 -5.86 3.85 9.14
CA LYS A 171 -7.17 4.35 9.56
C LYS A 171 -8.19 3.72 8.60
N PRO A 172 -9.07 2.83 9.08
CA PRO A 172 -10.11 2.28 8.21
C PRO A 172 -10.93 3.46 7.68
N VAL A 173 -10.95 3.62 6.36
CA VAL A 173 -11.82 4.59 5.71
C VAL A 173 -13.25 4.12 5.98
N PRO A 174 -14.12 4.94 6.59
CA PRO A 174 -15.52 4.57 6.79
C PRO A 174 -16.16 4.34 5.42
N ASP A 175 -16.45 3.09 5.12
CA ASP A 175 -17.17 2.65 3.92
C ASP A 175 -18.69 2.70 4.18
N GLU A 176 -19.15 3.72 4.93
CA GLU A 176 -20.57 3.85 5.25
C GLU A 176 -21.34 4.16 3.96
N PRO A 177 -22.27 3.28 3.55
CA PRO A 177 -23.06 3.52 2.35
C PRO A 177 -23.95 4.74 2.58
N ASN A 178 -23.88 5.70 1.67
CA ASN A 178 -24.75 6.87 1.69
C ASN A 178 -26.22 6.43 1.57
N SER A 179 -27.03 6.74 2.58
CA SER A 179 -28.44 6.37 2.67
C SER A 179 -29.40 7.37 2.01
N THR A 180 -28.87 8.40 1.34
CA THR A 180 -29.67 9.45 0.69
C THR A 180 -30.55 8.86 -0.42
N ASN A 181 -31.87 9.11 -0.34
CA ASN A 181 -32.81 8.69 -1.37
C ASN A 181 -32.75 9.63 -2.58
N VAL A 182 -32.34 9.09 -3.73
CA VAL A 182 -32.11 9.84 -4.96
C VAL A 182 -33.38 10.44 -5.56
N GLU A 183 -34.54 9.79 -5.44
CA GLU A 183 -35.77 10.30 -6.07
C GLU A 183 -36.40 11.40 -5.22
N GLU A 184 -36.47 11.18 -3.91
CA GLU A 184 -37.02 12.15 -2.97
C GLU A 184 -36.23 13.46 -2.98
N THR A 185 -34.90 13.36 -2.98
CA THR A 185 -34.04 14.54 -3.06
C THR A 185 -34.17 15.26 -4.40
N LEU A 186 -34.39 14.56 -5.51
CA LEU A 186 -34.63 15.18 -6.81
C LEU A 186 -35.94 15.98 -6.82
N GLU A 187 -37.01 15.44 -6.23
CA GLU A 187 -38.30 16.14 -6.10
C GLU A 187 -38.16 17.40 -5.23
N ARG A 188 -37.45 17.32 -4.10
CA ARG A 188 -37.18 18.49 -3.25
C ARG A 188 -36.39 19.57 -3.99
N VAL A 189 -35.42 19.18 -4.82
CA VAL A 189 -34.67 20.14 -5.66
C VAL A 189 -35.58 20.81 -6.67
N LYS A 190 -36.46 20.05 -7.34
CA LYS A 190 -37.44 20.58 -8.30
C LYS A 190 -38.44 21.54 -7.63
N ASN A 191 -38.83 21.25 -6.38
CA ASN A 191 -39.73 22.08 -5.58
C ASN A 191 -39.04 23.29 -4.93
N ASN A 192 -37.72 23.47 -5.14
CA ASN A 192 -36.91 24.54 -4.56
C ASN A 192 -37.04 24.64 -3.03
N ASP A 193 -36.92 23.50 -2.35
CA ASP A 193 -37.00 23.39 -0.89
C ASP A 193 -35.91 24.24 -0.20
N PRO A 194 -36.28 25.22 0.67
CA PRO A 194 -35.31 26.06 1.39
C PRO A 194 -34.50 25.32 2.44
N GLU A 195 -34.94 24.14 2.92
CA GLU A 195 -34.19 23.35 3.90
C GLU A 195 -33.06 22.54 3.25
N LEU A 196 -33.14 22.29 1.94
CA LEU A 196 -32.16 21.49 1.21
C LEU A 196 -30.97 22.33 0.72
N GLN A 197 -29.97 22.50 1.59
CA GLN A 197 -28.76 23.27 1.28
C GLN A 197 -27.60 22.42 0.73
N GLU A 198 -27.55 21.13 1.09
CA GLU A 198 -26.48 20.23 0.72
C GLU A 198 -27.04 18.93 0.15
N ILE A 199 -26.57 18.57 -1.04
CA ILE A 199 -26.93 17.33 -1.73
C ILE A 199 -25.67 16.49 -1.84
N ASN A 200 -25.68 15.34 -1.17
CA ASN A 200 -24.61 14.37 -1.19
C ASN A 200 -25.11 13.08 -1.83
N LEU A 201 -24.68 12.79 -3.05
CA LEU A 201 -24.94 11.54 -3.75
C LEU A 201 -23.69 10.65 -3.82
N ASN A 202 -22.68 10.90 -2.97
CA ASN A 202 -21.42 10.18 -3.03
C ASN A 202 -21.60 8.69 -2.75
N ASN A 203 -20.86 7.86 -3.50
CA ASN A 203 -20.79 6.40 -3.34
C ASN A 203 -22.14 5.65 -3.45
N ILE A 204 -23.18 6.30 -3.96
CA ILE A 204 -24.45 5.64 -4.29
C ILE A 204 -24.26 4.87 -5.59
N LYS A 205 -24.43 3.54 -5.52
CA LYS A 205 -24.27 2.64 -6.66
C LYS A 205 -25.48 2.74 -7.59
N ASP A 206 -25.22 2.59 -8.89
CA ASP A 206 -26.23 2.42 -9.95
C ASP A 206 -27.26 3.56 -10.12
N ILE A 207 -26.85 4.81 -9.95
CA ILE A 207 -27.70 5.95 -10.35
C ILE A 207 -27.80 6.02 -11.88
N PRO A 208 -28.99 5.97 -12.48
CA PRO A 208 -29.17 6.16 -13.92
C PRO A 208 -28.68 7.54 -14.40
N VAL A 209 -27.92 7.57 -15.50
CA VAL A 209 -27.45 8.82 -16.13
C VAL A 209 -28.57 9.86 -16.39
N PRO A 210 -29.80 9.47 -16.81
CA PRO A 210 -30.89 10.43 -16.98
C PRO A 210 -31.29 11.15 -15.68
N ILE A 211 -31.21 10.47 -14.54
CA ILE A 211 -31.53 11.05 -13.23
C ILE A 211 -30.49 12.11 -12.87
N LEU A 212 -29.20 11.82 -13.06
CA LEU A 212 -28.13 12.80 -12.86
C LEU A 212 -28.28 14.03 -13.77
N LYS A 213 -28.74 13.85 -15.02
CA LYS A 213 -29.07 15.00 -15.89
C LYS A 213 -30.23 15.83 -15.36
N ALA A 214 -31.29 15.17 -14.88
CA ALA A 214 -32.43 15.85 -14.27
C ALA A 214 -32.03 16.65 -13.02
N TYR A 215 -31.08 16.15 -12.21
CA TYR A 215 -30.50 16.91 -11.11
C TYR A 215 -29.85 18.20 -11.58
N VAL A 216 -28.95 18.11 -12.57
CA VAL A 216 -28.24 19.29 -13.07
C VAL A 216 -29.20 20.29 -13.70
N GLU A 217 -30.24 19.83 -14.41
CA GLU A 217 -31.28 20.71 -14.94
C GLU A 217 -32.11 21.39 -13.85
N ALA A 218 -32.52 20.65 -12.82
CA ALA A 218 -33.28 21.20 -11.69
C ALA A 218 -32.44 22.19 -10.86
N LEU A 219 -31.12 21.95 -10.77
CA LEU A 219 -30.18 22.85 -10.09
C LEU A 219 -30.00 24.20 -10.82
N LYS A 220 -30.28 24.29 -12.12
CA LYS A 220 -30.24 25.58 -12.84
C LYS A 220 -31.28 26.57 -12.32
N THR A 221 -32.43 26.07 -11.86
CA THR A 221 -33.53 26.88 -11.32
C THR A 221 -33.52 26.98 -9.80
N ASN A 222 -32.71 26.17 -9.12
CA ASN A 222 -32.66 26.12 -7.66
C ASN A 222 -31.77 27.25 -7.09
N THR A 223 -32.21 27.85 -5.99
CA THR A 223 -31.52 29.00 -5.35
C THR A 223 -30.95 28.70 -3.97
N TYR A 224 -31.25 27.52 -3.40
CA TYR A 224 -30.94 27.19 -2.00
C TYR A 224 -29.77 26.21 -1.86
N VAL A 225 -29.57 25.32 -2.85
CA VAL A 225 -28.49 24.33 -2.82
C VAL A 225 -27.14 25.03 -2.99
N LYS A 226 -26.25 24.84 -2.00
CA LYS A 226 -24.90 25.40 -1.98
C LYS A 226 -23.83 24.37 -2.30
N LYS A 227 -24.07 23.10 -1.96
CA LYS A 227 -23.13 22.00 -2.18
C LYS A 227 -23.81 20.86 -2.90
N PHE A 228 -23.21 20.42 -4.01
CA PHE A 228 -23.63 19.26 -4.78
C PHE A 228 -22.42 18.35 -4.97
N SER A 229 -22.51 17.10 -4.49
CA SER A 229 -21.42 16.12 -4.54
C SER A 229 -21.92 14.81 -5.16
N ILE A 230 -21.22 14.30 -6.17
CA ILE A 230 -21.58 13.09 -6.95
C ILE A 230 -20.40 12.12 -7.12
N VAL A 231 -19.46 12.11 -6.18
CA VAL A 231 -18.23 11.30 -6.23
C VAL A 231 -18.58 9.81 -6.24
N GLY A 232 -17.92 9.02 -7.09
CA GLY A 232 -18.10 7.56 -7.10
C GLY A 232 -19.42 7.06 -7.70
N THR A 233 -20.17 7.89 -8.41
CA THR A 233 -21.50 7.56 -8.99
C THR A 233 -21.48 7.07 -10.45
N ARG A 234 -20.30 6.78 -11.02
CA ARG A 234 -20.11 6.48 -12.46
C ARG A 234 -20.76 7.53 -13.38
N SER A 235 -20.61 8.81 -13.02
CA SER A 235 -21.03 9.93 -13.86
C SER A 235 -20.12 10.04 -15.10
N ASN A 236 -20.73 10.00 -16.29
CA ASN A 236 -20.04 10.01 -17.59
C ASN A 236 -20.00 11.42 -18.22
N ASP A 237 -19.28 11.61 -19.33
CA ASP A 237 -19.21 12.87 -20.09
C ASP A 237 -20.57 13.54 -20.35
N PRO A 238 -21.67 12.82 -20.68
CA PRO A 238 -22.97 13.44 -20.87
C PRO A 238 -23.52 14.19 -19.65
N VAL A 239 -23.15 13.79 -18.43
CA VAL A 239 -23.51 14.53 -17.20
C VAL A 239 -22.67 15.79 -17.09
N ALA A 240 -21.36 15.67 -17.39
CA ALA A 240 -20.43 16.79 -17.37
C ALA A 240 -20.83 17.88 -18.39
N PHE A 241 -21.24 17.53 -19.60
CA PHE A 241 -21.70 18.48 -20.61
C PHE A 241 -22.90 19.32 -20.14
N VAL A 242 -23.87 18.69 -19.46
CA VAL A 242 -25.03 19.42 -18.93
C VAL A 242 -24.63 20.37 -17.81
N SER A 243 -23.62 20.01 -17.00
CA SER A 243 -23.09 20.86 -15.94
C SER A 243 -22.16 21.99 -16.44
N GLY A 244 -21.41 21.74 -17.51
CA GLY A 244 -20.43 22.68 -18.08
C GLY A 244 -21.03 23.69 -19.06
N GLY A 245 -22.29 23.50 -19.48
CA GLY A 245 -23.02 24.43 -20.35
C GLY A 245 -23.44 25.76 -19.69
N GLY A 246 -22.99 26.01 -18.46
CA GLY A 246 -23.10 27.30 -17.79
C GLY A 246 -21.81 28.11 -17.92
N ARG A 247 -21.58 28.69 -19.10
CA ARG A 247 -20.76 29.88 -19.29
C ARG A 247 -21.47 30.80 -20.27
#